data_AF-A0A2N9GEY2-F1
#
_entry.id   AF-A0A2N9GEY2-F1
#
_cell.length_a   1.000
_cell.length_b   1.000
_cell.length_c   1.000
_cell.angle_alpha   90.00
_cell.angle_beta   90.00
_cell.angle_gamma   90.00
#
_symmetry.space_group_name_H-M   'P 1'
#
loop_
_entity.id
_entity.type
_entity.pdbx_description
1 polymer ?
#
loop_
_entity_poly.entity_id
_entity_poly.type
_entity_poly.pdbx_seq_one_letter_code
_entity_poly.pdbx_strand_id
1 'polypeptide(L)'
;MSSEFQTMSLGLQGRGLMVFDSEAAARRSFRGRAGTTVTSKDLGSDSSIREVKIPREYIKLSPISSAIIPHRTADGHLTKTGYVKLSAFSQTAAADMENAIQEMESQDVHAYILDLRNNPGGLVKAGLDVAQIWLDGDETLVNTIDRDGNTLPINMVNGHAMTHDPLVVLVNEGSASASEILAGALHDNGRAILVGHKTFGKGKIQSVTELHDGSALFVTVAKYLSPALHDIDQVGITPDVQCTTDMLNSPKDSLLKDKSSISSLEADSCIMVAEHELDIQQSIGTAS
;
A
#
# COMPACT_ATOMS: atom_id res chain seq x y z
N MET A 1 -14.62 -22.31 24.53
CA MET A 1 -14.77 -23.21 23.37
C MET A 1 -15.08 -22.35 22.16
N SER A 2 -14.05 -21.98 21.41
CA SER A 2 -14.15 -21.41 20.07
C SER A 2 -12.79 -21.67 19.44
N SER A 3 -12.78 -22.61 18.51
CA SER A 3 -11.62 -23.20 17.87
C SER A 3 -10.91 -22.19 16.97
N GLU A 4 -9.75 -21.71 17.40
CA GLU A 4 -8.74 -21.21 16.47
C GLU A 4 -8.21 -22.41 15.68
N PHE A 5 -8.54 -22.47 14.39
CA PHE A 5 -7.78 -23.29 13.47
C PHE A 5 -6.42 -22.62 13.28
N GLN A 6 -5.52 -22.91 14.21
CA GLN A 6 -4.12 -22.57 14.13
C GLN A 6 -3.50 -23.50 13.07
N THR A 7 -3.40 -23.03 11.83
CA THR A 7 -2.65 -23.73 10.78
C THR A 7 -1.18 -23.72 11.18
N MET A 8 -0.74 -24.75 11.90
CA MET A 8 0.67 -25.01 12.19
C MET A 8 1.36 -25.46 10.90
N SER A 9 2.05 -24.53 10.23
CA SER A 9 3.00 -24.92 9.18
C SER A 9 4.28 -25.43 9.82
N LEU A 10 4.67 -26.67 9.53
CA LEU A 10 5.93 -27.27 9.97
C LEU A 10 6.86 -27.46 8.77
N GLY A 11 8.12 -27.03 8.90
CA GLY A 11 9.15 -27.21 7.86
C GLY A 11 10.30 -28.11 8.34
N LEU A 12 10.88 -28.86 7.40
CA LEU A 12 12.06 -29.69 7.62
C LEU A 12 13.23 -29.17 6.79
N GLN A 13 14.39 -29.00 7.42
CA GLN A 13 15.68 -28.88 6.72
C GLN A 13 16.66 -29.85 7.35
N GLY A 14 16.98 -30.94 6.62
CA GLY A 14 17.60 -32.12 7.23
C GLY A 14 16.60 -32.87 8.13
N ARG A 15 17.02 -34.01 8.69
CA ARG A 15 16.18 -35.03 9.39
C ARG A 15 15.41 -34.57 10.67
N GLY A 16 15.06 -33.29 10.86
CA GLY A 16 14.36 -32.78 12.06
C GLY A 16 13.14 -31.89 11.79
N LEU A 17 12.01 -32.22 12.43
CA LEU A 17 10.74 -31.51 12.36
C LEU A 17 10.86 -30.14 13.08
N MET A 18 10.75 -29.01 12.37
CA MET A 18 10.69 -27.70 13.01
C MET A 18 9.24 -27.21 13.12
N VAL A 19 8.78 -27.03 14.36
CA VAL A 19 7.63 -26.18 14.67
C VAL A 19 8.15 -24.75 14.60
N PHE A 20 7.50 -23.87 13.84
CA PHE A 20 7.91 -22.48 13.77
C PHE A 20 7.24 -21.68 14.89
N ASP A 21 8.06 -21.13 15.78
CA ASP A 21 7.59 -20.26 16.87
C ASP A 21 7.20 -18.84 16.39
N SER A 22 7.43 -18.52 15.11
CA SER A 22 7.01 -17.24 14.51
C SER A 22 6.87 -17.31 12.98
N GLU A 23 6.04 -16.42 12.40
CA GLU A 23 5.87 -16.29 10.95
C GLU A 23 7.18 -15.98 10.22
N ALA A 24 8.08 -15.21 10.86
CA ALA A 24 9.39 -14.88 10.31
C ALA A 24 10.29 -16.12 10.16
N ALA A 25 10.25 -17.04 11.14
CA ALA A 25 10.97 -18.31 11.07
C ALA A 25 10.41 -19.20 9.95
N ALA A 26 9.09 -19.29 9.83
CA ALA A 26 8.43 -20.03 8.76
C ALA A 26 8.84 -19.49 7.37
N ARG A 27 8.70 -18.18 7.13
CA ARG A 27 9.08 -17.55 5.84
C ARG A 27 10.54 -17.82 5.45
N ARG A 28 11.46 -17.85 6.42
CA ARG A 28 12.88 -18.10 6.17
C ARG A 28 13.14 -19.52 5.68
N SER A 29 12.42 -20.50 6.21
CA SER A 29 12.56 -21.91 5.82
C SER A 29 11.92 -22.23 4.46
N PHE A 30 10.83 -21.55 4.10
CA PHE A 30 10.23 -21.68 2.77
C PHE A 30 11.09 -20.99 1.68
N ARG A 31 11.86 -19.95 2.02
CA ARG A 31 12.83 -19.31 1.10
C ARG A 31 14.10 -20.15 0.89
N GLY A 32 14.72 -20.04 -0.28
CA GLY A 32 15.92 -20.79 -0.65
C GLY A 32 16.26 -20.62 -2.13
N ARG A 33 17.35 -21.25 -2.59
CA ARG A 33 17.79 -21.15 -4.00
C ARG A 33 16.70 -21.69 -4.94
N ALA A 34 16.42 -20.95 -6.01
CA ALA A 34 15.51 -21.41 -7.06
C ALA A 34 16.00 -22.75 -7.63
N GLY A 35 15.06 -23.65 -7.95
CA GLY A 35 15.32 -25.03 -8.36
C GLY A 35 15.51 -26.03 -7.22
N THR A 36 15.56 -25.59 -5.95
CA THR A 36 15.53 -26.50 -4.79
C THR A 36 14.10 -26.80 -4.36
N THR A 37 13.88 -27.79 -3.49
CA THR A 37 12.55 -28.13 -2.97
C THR A 37 12.51 -27.90 -1.46
N VAL A 38 11.34 -27.51 -0.95
CA VAL A 38 11.01 -27.53 0.48
C VAL A 38 9.87 -28.52 0.71
N THR A 39 9.92 -29.24 1.83
CA THR A 39 8.84 -30.17 2.21
C THR A 39 8.03 -29.52 3.32
N SER A 40 6.75 -29.24 3.04
CA SER A 40 5.76 -28.87 4.04
C SER A 40 5.06 -30.13 4.54
N LYS A 41 4.71 -30.16 5.83
CA LYS A 41 3.80 -31.15 6.39
C LYS A 41 2.52 -30.44 6.80
N ASP A 42 1.43 -30.81 6.15
CA ASP A 42 0.11 -30.25 6.44
C ASP A 42 -0.69 -31.28 7.24
N LEU A 43 -1.34 -30.83 8.30
CA LEU A 43 -2.23 -31.68 9.11
C LEU A 43 -3.64 -31.63 8.49
N GLY A 44 -4.10 -32.75 7.96
CA GLY A 44 -5.46 -32.92 7.47
C GLY A 44 -6.48 -32.86 8.62
N SER A 45 -7.73 -32.54 8.28
CA SER A 45 -8.86 -32.52 9.25
C SER A 45 -9.11 -33.86 9.93
N ASP A 46 -8.58 -34.95 9.39
CA ASP A 46 -8.60 -36.31 9.90
C ASP A 46 -7.36 -36.66 10.76
N SER A 47 -6.56 -35.66 11.13
CA SER A 47 -5.27 -35.84 11.82
C SER A 47 -4.20 -36.59 11.02
N SER A 48 -4.41 -36.79 9.70
CA SER A 48 -3.38 -37.35 8.82
C SER A 48 -2.33 -36.29 8.47
N ILE A 49 -1.05 -36.65 8.48
CA ILE A 49 0.02 -35.75 8.04
C ILE A 49 0.27 -35.99 6.55
N ARG A 50 0.10 -34.95 5.74
CA ARG A 50 0.40 -34.97 4.31
C ARG A 50 1.71 -34.24 4.05
N GLU A 51 2.66 -34.92 3.41
CA GLU A 51 3.89 -34.29 2.95
C GLU A 51 3.69 -33.69 1.56
N VAL A 52 3.90 -32.38 1.45
CA VAL A 52 3.84 -31.64 0.18
C VAL A 52 5.24 -31.16 -0.17
N LYS A 53 5.73 -31.56 -1.35
CA LYS A 53 7.00 -31.08 -1.90
C LYS A 53 6.72 -29.85 -2.76
N ILE A 54 7.24 -28.71 -2.34
CA ILE A 54 7.03 -27.42 -3.00
C ILE A 54 8.35 -27.01 -3.66
N PRO A 55 8.41 -26.89 -5.00
CA PRO A 55 9.59 -26.37 -5.68
C PRO A 55 9.77 -24.88 -5.35
N ARG A 56 11.01 -24.47 -5.11
CA ARG A 56 11.36 -23.06 -4.97
C ARG A 56 11.61 -22.51 -6.36
N GLU A 57 10.81 -21.54 -6.74
CA GLU A 57 10.90 -20.87 -8.04
C GLU A 57 11.05 -19.37 -7.85
N TYR A 58 11.56 -18.71 -8.89
CA TYR A 58 11.63 -17.25 -8.91
C TYR A 58 10.25 -16.72 -9.29
N ILE A 59 9.43 -16.39 -8.28
CA ILE A 59 8.11 -15.82 -8.52
C ILE A 59 8.24 -14.29 -8.52
N LYS A 60 8.05 -13.67 -9.68
CA LYS A 60 7.93 -12.22 -9.80
C LYS A 60 6.49 -11.85 -9.48
N LEU A 61 6.21 -11.60 -8.21
CA LEU A 61 4.91 -11.06 -7.78
C LEU A 61 4.95 -9.55 -7.96
N SER A 62 4.04 -9.01 -8.78
CA SER A 62 3.78 -7.57 -8.81
C SER A 62 3.34 -7.12 -7.41
N PRO A 63 3.87 -6.00 -6.87
CA PRO A 63 3.36 -5.44 -5.63
C PRO A 63 2.03 -4.71 -5.82
N ILE A 64 1.58 -4.52 -7.08
CA ILE A 64 0.35 -3.82 -7.47
C ILE A 64 -0.76 -4.84 -7.71
N SER A 65 -1.93 -4.56 -7.14
CA SER A 65 -3.21 -5.15 -7.53
C SER A 65 -4.15 -4.03 -7.93
N SER A 66 -4.81 -4.14 -9.08
CA SER A 66 -5.75 -3.13 -9.56
C SER A 66 -7.14 -3.70 -9.81
N ALA A 67 -8.15 -2.84 -9.73
CA ALA A 67 -9.53 -3.12 -10.10
C ALA A 67 -10.19 -1.84 -10.60
N ILE A 68 -11.25 -1.96 -11.41
CA ILE A 68 -12.09 -0.84 -11.81
C ILE A 68 -13.40 -0.96 -11.05
N ILE A 69 -13.79 0.11 -10.36
CA ILE A 69 -15.04 0.21 -9.62
C ILE A 69 -15.99 1.08 -10.45
N PRO A 70 -17.01 0.49 -11.10
CA PRO A 70 -18.02 1.26 -11.80
C PRO A 70 -19.05 1.78 -10.79
N HIS A 71 -19.38 3.07 -10.84
CA HIS A 71 -20.45 3.62 -10.03
C HIS A 71 -21.25 4.69 -10.78
N ARG A 72 -22.41 5.05 -10.24
CA ARG A 72 -23.24 6.12 -10.78
C ARG A 72 -23.06 7.37 -9.94
N THR A 73 -22.65 8.45 -10.60
CA THR A 73 -22.60 9.79 -10.01
C THR A 73 -24.01 10.30 -9.68
N ALA A 74 -24.10 11.34 -8.85
CA ALA A 74 -25.38 11.92 -8.42
C ALA A 74 -26.26 12.47 -9.57
N ASP A 75 -25.67 12.81 -10.71
CA ASP A 75 -26.35 13.22 -11.94
C ASP A 75 -26.83 12.03 -12.82
N GLY A 76 -26.52 10.79 -12.40
CA GLY A 76 -26.97 9.55 -13.03
C GLY A 76 -26.04 9.00 -14.11
N HIS A 77 -24.90 9.65 -14.39
CA HIS A 77 -23.89 9.16 -15.32
C HIS A 77 -23.13 7.97 -14.74
N LEU A 78 -22.75 7.03 -15.61
CA LEU A 78 -21.91 5.90 -15.22
C LEU A 78 -20.46 6.34 -15.36
N THR A 79 -19.70 6.30 -14.26
CA THR A 79 -18.28 6.60 -14.24
C THR A 79 -17.50 5.38 -13.71
N LYS A 80 -16.17 5.45 -13.82
CA LYS A 80 -15.26 4.39 -13.41
C LYS A 80 -14.12 4.97 -12.57
N THR A 81 -13.95 4.39 -11.39
CA THR A 81 -12.81 4.67 -10.51
C THR A 81 -11.79 3.55 -10.61
N GLY A 82 -10.53 3.92 -10.84
CA GLY A 82 -9.39 3.02 -10.77
C GLY A 82 -8.98 2.81 -9.33
N TYR A 83 -9.13 1.59 -8.83
CA TYR A 83 -8.59 1.19 -7.54
C TYR A 83 -7.22 0.55 -7.75
N VAL A 84 -6.19 1.07 -7.09
CA VAL A 84 -4.84 0.52 -7.12
C VAL A 84 -4.33 0.29 -5.72
N LYS A 85 -4.04 -0.96 -5.38
CA LYS A 85 -3.42 -1.33 -4.12
C LYS A 85 -1.93 -1.58 -4.33
N LEU A 86 -1.11 -0.80 -3.62
CA LEU A 86 0.33 -1.02 -3.54
C LEU A 86 0.66 -1.70 -2.22
N SER A 87 1.09 -2.96 -2.28
CA SER A 87 1.34 -3.80 -1.10
C SER A 87 2.75 -3.66 -0.50
N ALA A 88 3.74 -3.27 -1.32
CA ALA A 88 5.11 -3.03 -0.88
C ALA A 88 5.89 -2.20 -1.91
N PHE A 89 6.82 -1.38 -1.46
CA PHE A 89 7.70 -0.60 -2.35
C PHE A 89 8.90 -1.44 -2.81
N SER A 90 8.67 -2.26 -3.84
CA SER A 90 9.70 -3.07 -4.51
C SER A 90 10.43 -2.29 -5.62
N GLN A 91 11.46 -2.88 -6.22
CA GLN A 91 12.16 -2.29 -7.36
C GLN A 91 11.27 -2.11 -8.59
N THR A 92 10.17 -2.85 -8.71
CA THR A 92 9.26 -2.80 -9.86
C THR A 92 8.02 -1.96 -9.60
N ALA A 93 7.82 -1.46 -8.36
CA ALA A 93 6.59 -0.81 -7.95
C ALA A 93 6.18 0.38 -8.84
N ALA A 94 7.14 1.23 -9.23
CA ALA A 94 6.87 2.38 -10.10
C ALA A 94 6.40 1.92 -11.50
N ALA A 95 7.18 1.06 -12.17
CA ALA A 95 6.82 0.55 -13.48
C ALA A 95 5.49 -0.24 -13.47
N ASP A 96 5.24 -1.04 -12.43
CA ASP A 96 3.99 -1.79 -12.28
C ASP A 96 2.79 -0.84 -12.04
N MET A 97 3.00 0.30 -11.36
CA MET A 97 2.00 1.36 -11.17
C MET A 97 1.70 2.10 -12.48
N GLU A 98 2.73 2.51 -13.22
CA GLU A 98 2.58 3.19 -14.53
C GLU A 98 1.75 2.33 -15.49
N ASN A 99 2.07 1.04 -15.59
CA ASN A 99 1.32 0.10 -16.42
C ASN A 99 -0.14 -0.01 -15.99
N ALA A 100 -0.41 -0.09 -14.68
CA ALA A 100 -1.77 -0.18 -14.16
C ALA A 100 -2.58 1.08 -14.48
N ILE A 101 -2.01 2.27 -14.30
CA ILE A 101 -2.66 3.55 -14.66
C ILE A 101 -2.91 3.61 -16.16
N GLN A 102 -1.92 3.31 -16.99
CA GLN A 102 -2.07 3.34 -18.44
C GLN A 102 -3.17 2.39 -18.93
N GLU A 103 -3.29 1.20 -18.35
CA GLU A 103 -4.34 0.24 -18.68
C GLU A 103 -5.74 0.74 -18.23
N MET A 104 -5.83 1.43 -17.10
CA MET A 104 -7.09 2.02 -16.60
C MET A 104 -7.52 3.25 -17.42
N GLU A 105 -6.58 4.13 -17.78
CA GLU A 105 -6.82 5.25 -18.71
C GLU A 105 -7.40 4.76 -20.05
N SER A 106 -6.86 3.66 -20.60
CA SER A 106 -7.39 3.06 -21.83
C SER A 106 -8.82 2.50 -21.69
N GLN A 107 -9.28 2.35 -20.47
CA GLN A 107 -10.62 1.87 -20.11
C GLN A 107 -11.55 2.98 -19.62
N ASP A 108 -11.21 4.26 -19.86
CA ASP A 108 -12.06 5.42 -19.56
C ASP A 108 -12.30 5.57 -18.05
N VAL A 109 -11.24 5.39 -17.26
CA VAL A 109 -11.20 5.69 -15.83
C VAL A 109 -10.85 7.17 -15.65
N HIS A 110 -11.57 7.87 -14.77
CA HIS A 110 -11.44 9.31 -14.56
C HIS A 110 -11.30 9.73 -13.09
N ALA A 111 -10.96 8.76 -12.23
CA ALA A 111 -10.74 8.98 -10.80
C ALA A 111 -9.93 7.80 -10.25
N TYR A 112 -9.13 8.04 -9.21
CA TYR A 112 -8.23 7.04 -8.65
C TYR A 112 -8.32 6.94 -7.14
N ILE A 113 -8.28 5.69 -6.65
CA ILE A 113 -8.07 5.35 -5.25
C ILE A 113 -6.76 4.59 -5.15
N LEU A 114 -5.76 5.19 -4.49
CA LEU A 114 -4.50 4.55 -4.17
C LEU A 114 -4.52 3.98 -2.75
N ASP A 115 -4.58 2.66 -2.63
CA ASP A 115 -4.64 1.97 -1.35
C ASP A 115 -3.25 1.59 -0.83
N LEU A 116 -2.80 2.29 0.22
CA LEU A 116 -1.57 2.06 0.96
C LEU A 116 -1.82 1.37 2.32
N ARG A 117 -3.05 0.92 2.61
CA ARG A 117 -3.38 0.27 3.87
C ARG A 117 -2.60 -1.03 4.01
N ASN A 118 -2.04 -1.23 5.20
CA ASN A 118 -1.20 -2.37 5.56
C ASN A 118 0.07 -2.51 4.70
N ASN A 119 0.53 -1.43 4.07
CA ASN A 119 1.81 -1.39 3.37
C ASN A 119 2.92 -0.90 4.31
N PRO A 120 3.84 -1.78 4.76
CA PRO A 120 4.89 -1.43 5.72
C PRO A 120 6.04 -0.59 5.10
N GLY A 121 5.90 -0.18 3.84
CA GLY A 121 6.88 0.55 3.08
C GLY A 121 7.74 -0.36 2.20
N GLY A 122 9.04 -0.07 2.13
CA GLY A 122 10.00 -0.78 1.30
C GLY A 122 11.14 0.15 0.89
N LEU A 123 11.55 0.07 -0.36
CA LEU A 123 12.59 0.93 -0.90
C LEU A 123 12.10 2.38 -0.97
N VAL A 124 12.75 3.28 -0.25
CA VAL A 124 12.44 4.71 -0.24
C VAL A 124 12.46 5.28 -1.65
N LYS A 125 13.48 4.92 -2.44
CA LYS A 125 13.59 5.34 -3.85
C LYS A 125 12.35 4.97 -4.66
N ALA A 126 11.83 3.75 -4.49
CA ALA A 126 10.59 3.36 -5.16
C ALA A 126 9.38 4.18 -4.69
N GLY A 127 9.34 4.62 -3.42
CA GLY A 127 8.31 5.55 -2.95
C GLY A 127 8.38 6.92 -3.63
N LEU A 128 9.59 7.47 -3.78
CA LEU A 128 9.83 8.72 -4.51
C LEU A 128 9.50 8.58 -5.99
N ASP A 129 9.84 7.43 -6.60
CA ASP A 129 9.54 7.16 -8.01
C ASP A 129 8.03 7.01 -8.24
N VAL A 130 7.30 6.36 -7.32
CA VAL A 130 5.83 6.31 -7.39
C VAL A 130 5.21 7.68 -7.18
N ALA A 131 5.74 8.53 -6.30
CA ALA A 131 5.21 9.89 -6.10
C ALA A 131 5.30 10.74 -7.38
N GLN A 132 6.40 10.60 -8.13
CA GLN A 132 6.62 11.33 -9.38
C GLN A 132 5.61 10.98 -10.49
N ILE A 133 4.96 9.82 -10.42
CA ILE A 133 3.91 9.43 -11.38
C ILE A 133 2.69 10.36 -11.28
N TRP A 134 2.46 10.95 -10.11
CA TRP A 134 1.23 11.70 -9.80
C TRP A 134 1.43 13.21 -9.71
N LEU A 135 2.67 13.70 -9.74
CA LEU A 135 3.03 15.09 -9.48
C LEU A 135 3.73 15.71 -10.69
N ASP A 136 3.60 17.02 -10.84
CA ASP A 136 4.24 17.81 -11.91
C ASP A 136 5.41 18.64 -11.40
N GLY A 137 6.22 19.15 -12.33
CA GLY A 137 7.20 20.19 -12.05
C GLY A 137 8.32 19.76 -11.11
N ASP A 138 8.66 20.66 -10.17
CA ASP A 138 9.81 20.54 -9.28
C ASP A 138 9.37 20.41 -7.80
N GLU A 139 8.20 19.81 -7.57
CA GLU A 139 7.60 19.68 -6.24
C GLU A 139 8.51 18.95 -5.25
N THR A 140 8.41 19.31 -3.97
CA THR A 140 9.15 18.64 -2.91
C THR A 140 8.47 17.31 -2.59
N LEU A 141 9.21 16.20 -2.66
CA LEU A 141 8.68 14.88 -2.32
C LEU A 141 8.82 14.58 -0.84
N VAL A 142 9.96 14.93 -0.26
CA VAL A 142 10.27 14.69 1.16
C VAL A 142 11.42 15.59 1.58
N ASN A 143 11.48 15.93 2.86
CA ASN A 143 12.66 16.58 3.45
C ASN A 143 13.43 15.57 4.29
N THR A 144 14.76 15.65 4.28
CA THR A 144 15.65 14.80 5.10
C THR A 144 16.40 15.62 6.12
N ILE A 145 16.52 15.12 7.35
CA ILE A 145 17.36 15.71 8.38
C ILE A 145 18.56 14.80 8.60
N ASP A 146 19.76 15.34 8.39
CA ASP A 146 21.02 14.62 8.62
C ASP A 146 21.43 14.62 10.11
N ARG A 147 22.60 14.04 10.40
CA ARG A 147 23.13 13.96 11.78
C ARG A 147 23.48 15.33 12.39
N ASP A 148 23.78 16.31 11.56
CA ASP A 148 24.21 17.65 11.97
C ASP A 148 23.01 18.59 12.13
N GLY A 149 21.80 18.10 11.82
CA GLY A 149 20.53 18.82 11.90
C GLY A 149 20.19 19.60 10.64
N ASN A 150 20.96 19.44 9.55
CA ASN A 150 20.65 20.12 8.30
C ASN A 150 19.43 19.47 7.65
N THR A 151 18.46 20.30 7.29
CA THR A 151 17.28 19.87 6.54
C THR A 151 17.54 20.07 5.05
N LEU A 152 17.46 18.99 4.27
CA LEU A 152 17.69 18.98 2.84
C LEU A 152 16.44 18.43 2.12
N PRO A 153 15.85 19.20 1.19
CA PRO A 153 14.72 18.73 0.41
C PRO A 153 15.17 17.73 -0.65
N ILE A 154 14.31 16.77 -0.96
CA ILE A 154 14.39 15.92 -2.15
C ILE A 154 13.25 16.35 -3.06
N ASN A 155 13.60 17.07 -4.12
CA ASN A 155 12.65 17.60 -5.09
C ASN A 155 12.57 16.72 -6.34
N MET A 156 11.43 16.82 -7.00
CA MET A 156 11.30 16.41 -8.39
C MET A 156 12.14 17.31 -9.29
N VAL A 157 12.46 16.81 -10.48
CA VAL A 157 13.13 17.58 -11.53
C VAL A 157 12.32 17.41 -12.79
N ASN A 158 11.61 18.46 -13.18
CA ASN A 158 10.80 18.52 -14.39
C ASN A 158 9.87 17.30 -14.55
N GLY A 159 9.17 16.95 -13.47
CA GLY A 159 8.23 15.84 -13.46
C GLY A 159 6.96 16.16 -14.24
N HIS A 160 6.31 15.10 -14.70
CA HIS A 160 5.07 15.17 -15.46
C HIS A 160 4.14 14.08 -14.94
N ALA A 161 3.02 14.48 -14.34
CA ALA A 161 2.02 13.55 -13.86
C ALA A 161 1.42 12.77 -15.04
N MET A 162 1.19 11.47 -14.85
CA MET A 162 0.53 10.65 -15.86
C MET A 162 -0.94 10.98 -16.03
N THR A 163 -1.58 11.48 -14.97
CA THR A 163 -2.98 11.88 -14.96
C THR A 163 -3.23 12.97 -13.92
N HIS A 164 -4.11 13.90 -14.28
CA HIS A 164 -4.60 14.98 -13.42
C HIS A 164 -5.95 14.65 -12.80
N ASP A 165 -6.46 13.44 -13.03
CA ASP A 165 -7.74 13.02 -12.48
C ASP A 165 -7.73 13.00 -10.94
N PRO A 166 -8.90 13.21 -10.32
CA PRO A 166 -9.06 13.17 -8.87
C PRO A 166 -8.43 11.92 -8.24
N LEU A 167 -7.72 12.12 -7.12
CA LEU A 167 -7.01 11.05 -6.41
C LEU A 167 -7.31 11.11 -4.92
N VAL A 168 -7.64 9.94 -4.37
CA VAL A 168 -7.71 9.70 -2.93
C VAL A 168 -6.69 8.64 -2.55
N VAL A 169 -6.01 8.82 -1.43
CA VAL A 169 -5.08 7.83 -0.89
C VAL A 169 -5.66 7.23 0.38
N LEU A 170 -5.79 5.89 0.40
CA LEU A 170 -6.20 5.17 1.61
C LEU A 170 -4.98 4.83 2.48
N VAL A 171 -5.06 5.19 3.76
CA VAL A 171 -3.99 4.96 4.73
C VAL A 171 -4.50 4.34 6.02
N ASN A 172 -3.63 3.62 6.72
CA ASN A 172 -3.94 3.13 8.06
C ASN A 172 -2.66 2.97 8.90
N GLU A 173 -2.82 2.41 10.08
CA GLU A 173 -1.78 2.13 11.09
C GLU A 173 -0.69 1.21 10.56
N GLY A 174 -0.98 0.40 9.54
CA GLY A 174 -0.02 -0.45 8.84
C GLY A 174 0.72 0.25 7.70
N SER A 175 0.30 1.45 7.30
CA SER A 175 1.01 2.31 6.33
C SER A 175 2.24 2.92 7.01
N ALA A 176 3.44 2.55 6.57
CA ALA A 176 4.69 2.97 7.21
C ALA A 176 5.79 3.34 6.20
N SER A 177 6.76 4.16 6.62
CA SER A 177 8.00 4.44 5.89
C SER A 177 7.73 5.01 4.49
N ALA A 178 8.13 4.34 3.41
CA ALA A 178 7.88 4.78 2.04
C ALA A 178 6.40 5.06 1.73
N SER A 179 5.46 4.37 2.39
CA SER A 179 4.03 4.67 2.30
C SER A 179 3.69 6.05 2.85
N GLU A 180 4.32 6.45 3.96
CA GLU A 180 4.12 7.75 4.61
C GLU A 180 4.81 8.87 3.81
N ILE A 181 5.96 8.58 3.20
CA ILE A 181 6.61 9.49 2.26
C ILE A 181 5.68 9.77 1.07
N LEU A 182 5.14 8.71 0.45
CA LEU A 182 4.22 8.87 -0.68
C LEU A 182 2.94 9.61 -0.27
N ALA A 183 2.30 9.22 0.83
CA ALA A 183 1.11 9.89 1.32
C ALA A 183 1.36 11.38 1.62
N GLY A 184 2.46 11.70 2.32
CA GLY A 184 2.84 13.07 2.61
C GLY A 184 3.19 13.88 1.37
N ALA A 185 3.88 13.28 0.39
CA ALA A 185 4.19 13.92 -0.89
C ALA A 185 2.92 14.29 -1.66
N LEU A 186 1.96 13.38 -1.77
CA LEU A 186 0.72 13.63 -2.49
C LEU A 186 -0.19 14.61 -1.76
N HIS A 187 -0.26 14.48 -0.43
CA HIS A 187 -1.11 15.33 0.39
C HIS A 187 -0.60 16.78 0.48
N ASP A 188 0.66 16.98 0.87
CA ASP A 188 1.18 18.32 1.14
C ASP A 188 1.37 19.15 -0.14
N ASN A 189 1.51 18.50 -1.30
CA ASN A 189 1.49 19.17 -2.61
C ASN A 189 0.06 19.33 -3.18
N GLY A 190 -0.99 19.03 -2.40
CA GLY A 190 -2.38 19.22 -2.79
C GLY A 190 -2.88 18.29 -3.89
N ARG A 191 -2.17 17.19 -4.18
CA ARG A 191 -2.50 16.25 -5.25
C ARG A 191 -3.59 15.24 -4.86
N ALA A 192 -3.66 14.89 -3.57
CA ALA A 192 -4.63 13.94 -3.07
C ALA A 192 -5.04 14.28 -1.64
N ILE A 193 -6.24 13.87 -1.26
CA ILE A 193 -6.64 13.80 0.15
C ILE A 193 -6.34 12.40 0.71
N LEU A 194 -6.17 12.34 2.02
CA LEU A 194 -5.93 11.10 2.75
C LEU A 194 -7.22 10.66 3.45
N VAL A 195 -7.63 9.42 3.20
CA VAL A 195 -8.81 8.80 3.83
C VAL A 195 -8.35 7.57 4.60
N GLY A 196 -8.84 7.39 5.84
CA GLY A 196 -8.47 6.21 6.62
C GLY A 196 -8.24 6.44 8.09
N HIS A 197 -7.15 5.86 8.58
CA HIS A 197 -6.66 6.03 9.93
C HIS A 197 -5.23 6.51 9.94
N LYS A 198 -4.81 7.04 11.09
CA LYS A 198 -3.46 7.55 11.30
C LYS A 198 -2.39 6.50 10.98
N THR A 199 -1.33 6.91 10.29
CA THR A 199 -0.23 6.02 9.87
C THR A 199 0.69 5.62 11.01
N PHE A 200 1.60 4.68 10.73
CA PHE A 200 2.47 4.05 11.73
C PHE A 200 3.42 5.02 12.45
N GLY A 201 4.00 5.97 11.72
CA GLY A 201 5.00 6.92 12.23
C GLY A 201 6.45 6.45 12.14
N LYS A 202 6.86 5.88 10.99
CA LYS A 202 8.25 5.43 10.75
C LYS A 202 9.01 6.41 9.84
N GLY A 203 9.35 7.56 10.39
CA GLY A 203 10.09 8.63 9.68
C GLY A 203 11.62 8.54 9.72
N LYS A 204 12.23 7.35 9.65
CA LYS A 204 13.69 7.17 9.77
C LYS A 204 14.33 6.46 8.58
N ILE A 205 15.48 6.96 8.12
CA ILE A 205 16.33 6.31 7.12
C ILE A 205 17.30 5.37 7.81
N GLN A 206 17.30 4.10 7.43
CA GLN A 206 18.29 3.14 7.89
C GLN A 206 19.25 2.79 6.74
N SER A 207 20.55 2.88 7.03
CA SER A 207 21.61 2.32 6.20
C SER A 207 21.92 0.91 6.67
N VAL A 208 22.11 -0.01 5.72
CA VAL A 208 22.49 -1.39 5.98
C VAL A 208 23.96 -1.56 5.65
N THR A 209 24.76 -1.93 6.65
CA THR A 209 26.18 -2.26 6.48
C THR A 209 26.36 -3.75 6.72
N GLU A 210 26.70 -4.50 5.68
CA GLU A 210 27.07 -5.91 5.83
C GLU A 210 28.44 -6.03 6.50
N LEU A 211 28.54 -6.94 7.46
CA LEU A 211 29.75 -7.24 8.22
C LEU A 211 30.46 -8.47 7.63
N HIS A 212 31.75 -8.61 7.92
CA HIS A 212 32.59 -9.67 7.34
C HIS A 212 32.13 -11.10 7.66
N ASP A 213 31.34 -11.28 8.73
CA ASP A 213 30.77 -12.57 9.15
C ASP A 213 29.41 -12.87 8.49
N GLY A 214 28.93 -12.02 7.58
CA GLY A 214 27.64 -12.13 6.92
C GLY A 214 26.46 -11.62 7.74
N SER A 215 26.70 -11.05 8.93
CA SER A 215 25.69 -10.28 9.65
C SER A 215 25.52 -8.88 9.05
N ALA A 216 24.48 -8.15 9.46
CA ALA A 216 24.20 -6.81 8.95
C ALA A 216 23.87 -5.85 10.09
N LEU A 217 24.47 -4.66 10.05
CA LEU A 217 24.20 -3.55 10.95
C LEU A 217 23.22 -2.58 10.29
N PHE A 218 22.10 -2.33 10.97
CA PHE A 218 21.11 -1.33 10.57
C PHE A 218 21.33 -0.06 11.38
N VAL A 219 21.87 0.99 10.74
CA VAL A 219 22.15 2.28 11.40
C VAL A 219 21.14 3.31 10.93
N THR A 220 20.48 4.00 11.85
CA THR A 220 19.67 5.17 11.49
C THR A 220 20.61 6.32 11.11
N VAL A 221 20.50 6.81 9.89
CA VAL A 221 21.42 7.85 9.36
C VAL A 221 20.74 9.20 9.16
N ALA A 222 19.41 9.23 9.12
CA ALA A 222 18.64 10.45 8.91
C ALA A 222 17.17 10.25 9.31
N LYS A 223 16.42 11.35 9.37
CA LYS A 223 14.96 11.38 9.51
C LYS A 223 14.30 11.98 8.27
N TYR A 224 13.01 11.69 8.07
CA TYR A 224 12.17 12.33 7.07
C TYR A 224 11.18 13.28 7.72
N LEU A 225 10.94 14.42 7.06
CA LEU A 225 9.76 15.24 7.25
C LEU A 225 8.94 15.24 5.95
N SER A 226 7.65 15.49 6.05
CA SER A 226 6.80 15.72 4.89
C SER A 226 7.22 17.01 4.13
N PRO A 227 6.72 17.26 2.91
CA PRO A 227 7.00 18.51 2.20
C PRO A 227 6.65 19.76 3.01
N ALA A 228 5.55 19.75 3.77
CA ALA A 228 5.16 20.82 4.68
C ALA A 228 5.95 20.84 6.02
N LEU A 229 7.05 20.10 6.11
CA LEU A 229 7.94 20.00 7.27
C LEU A 229 7.30 19.38 8.53
N HIS A 230 6.25 18.56 8.36
CA HIS A 230 5.69 17.80 9.49
C HIS A 230 6.59 16.61 9.84
N ASP A 231 6.82 16.41 11.15
CA ASP A 231 7.53 15.22 11.64
C ASP A 231 6.65 13.99 11.51
N ILE A 232 7.22 12.92 10.97
CA ILE A 232 6.56 11.63 10.77
C ILE A 232 7.02 10.63 11.85
N ASP A 233 8.22 10.76 12.41
CA ASP A 233 8.79 9.77 13.32
C ASP A 233 8.07 9.73 14.67
N GLN A 234 7.53 8.56 15.06
CA GLN A 234 6.65 8.35 16.22
C GLN A 234 5.34 9.15 16.20
N VAL A 235 5.14 9.98 15.18
CA VAL A 235 3.94 10.79 15.01
C VAL A 235 3.03 10.14 13.99
N GLY A 236 3.48 9.82 12.78
CA GLY A 236 2.64 9.40 11.67
C GLY A 236 1.83 10.56 11.06
N ILE A 237 1.14 10.27 9.96
CA ILE A 237 0.30 11.20 9.20
C ILE A 237 -1.16 10.94 9.57
N THR A 238 -1.88 12.00 9.91
CA THR A 238 -3.30 11.93 10.21
C THR A 238 -4.07 12.13 8.90
N PRO A 239 -5.05 11.27 8.57
CA PRO A 239 -5.85 11.44 7.36
C PRO A 239 -6.80 12.65 7.48
N ASP A 240 -7.19 13.21 6.35
CA ASP A 240 -8.18 14.30 6.26
C ASP A 240 -9.57 13.82 6.68
N VAL A 241 -9.94 12.62 6.23
CA VAL A 241 -11.25 12.01 6.50
C VAL A 241 -11.06 10.63 7.12
N GLN A 242 -11.72 10.39 8.26
CA GLN A 242 -11.74 9.08 8.87
C GLN A 242 -12.80 8.19 8.23
N CYS A 243 -12.45 6.92 7.98
CA CYS A 243 -13.43 5.93 7.54
C CYS A 243 -14.32 5.51 8.72
N THR A 244 -15.35 6.29 8.98
CA THR A 244 -16.40 5.90 9.94
C THR A 244 -17.63 5.42 9.19
N THR A 245 -18.27 4.38 9.71
CA THR A 245 -19.55 3.89 9.17
C THR A 245 -20.70 4.88 9.36
N ASP A 246 -20.48 5.96 10.10
CA ASP A 246 -21.51 6.96 10.40
C ASP A 246 -21.85 7.82 9.17
N MET A 247 -20.91 8.02 8.24
CA MET A 247 -21.17 8.72 6.97
C MET A 247 -22.12 7.94 6.04
N LEU A 248 -22.24 6.62 6.21
CA LEU A 248 -23.17 5.77 5.45
C LEU A 248 -24.63 5.89 5.93
N ASN A 249 -24.87 6.57 7.06
CA ASN A 249 -26.20 6.71 7.65
C ASN A 249 -26.96 7.97 7.19
N SER A 250 -26.46 8.68 6.17
CA SER A 250 -27.23 9.76 5.54
C SER A 250 -28.43 9.16 4.79
N PRO A 251 -29.67 9.60 5.01
CA PRO A 251 -30.87 8.92 4.49
C PRO A 251 -31.11 9.24 3.01
N LYS A 252 -30.27 8.71 2.13
CA LYS A 252 -30.49 8.65 0.68
C LYS A 252 -29.80 7.40 0.11
N ASP A 253 -30.33 6.23 0.46
CA ASP A 253 -30.54 5.12 -0.49
C ASP A 253 -31.09 3.89 0.22
N SER A 254 -32.40 3.94 0.45
CA SER A 254 -33.19 2.75 0.75
C SER A 254 -33.80 2.19 -0.53
N LEU A 255 -33.04 2.00 -1.61
CA LEU A 255 -33.55 1.38 -2.83
C LEU A 255 -32.44 0.65 -3.59
N LEU A 256 -32.25 -0.62 -3.24
CA LEU A 256 -32.23 -1.79 -4.13
C LEU A 256 -31.52 -2.96 -3.43
N LYS A 257 -32.35 -3.88 -2.90
CA LYS A 257 -31.92 -5.25 -2.66
C LYS A 257 -31.73 -5.90 -4.02
N ASP A 258 -30.50 -6.21 -4.39
CA ASP A 258 -30.25 -7.46 -5.13
C ASP A 258 -28.99 -8.14 -4.59
N LYS A 259 -29.17 -9.37 -4.12
CA LYS A 259 -28.12 -10.18 -3.51
C LYS A 259 -27.50 -11.04 -4.62
N SER A 260 -26.54 -10.48 -5.34
CA SER A 260 -25.59 -11.27 -6.14
C SER A 260 -24.21 -10.62 -6.08
N SER A 261 -23.28 -11.29 -5.38
CA SER A 261 -21.82 -11.08 -5.43
C SER A 261 -21.37 -9.61 -5.45
N ILE A 262 -21.65 -8.88 -4.38
CA ILE A 262 -20.96 -7.60 -4.12
C ILE A 262 -19.47 -7.94 -3.97
N SER A 263 -18.61 -7.32 -4.78
CA SER A 263 -17.17 -7.49 -4.66
C SER A 263 -16.73 -7.02 -3.27
N SER A 264 -15.70 -7.64 -2.68
CA SER A 264 -15.25 -7.24 -1.33
C SER A 264 -14.82 -5.77 -1.22
N LEU A 265 -14.57 -5.12 -2.36
CA LEU A 265 -14.19 -3.70 -2.46
C LEU A 265 -15.40 -2.77 -2.30
N GLU A 266 -16.56 -3.10 -2.89
CA GLU A 266 -17.79 -2.28 -2.80
C GLU A 266 -18.39 -2.26 -1.38
N ALA A 267 -18.03 -3.23 -0.53
CA ALA A 267 -18.47 -3.28 0.86
C ALA A 267 -17.51 -2.61 1.86
N ASP A 268 -16.36 -2.10 1.38
CA ASP A 268 -15.35 -1.46 2.23
C ASP A 268 -15.74 -0.01 2.52
N SER A 269 -15.93 0.31 3.80
CA SER A 269 -16.30 1.66 4.24
C SER A 269 -15.32 2.75 3.82
N CYS A 270 -14.01 2.44 3.77
CA CYS A 270 -13.03 3.42 3.31
C CYS A 270 -13.13 3.69 1.82
N ILE A 271 -13.44 2.66 1.03
CA ILE A 271 -13.59 2.82 -0.42
C ILE A 271 -14.83 3.66 -0.70
N MET A 272 -15.96 3.39 -0.02
CA MET A 272 -17.16 4.21 -0.16
C MET A 272 -16.94 5.68 0.23
N VAL A 273 -16.22 5.94 1.33
CA VAL A 273 -15.86 7.31 1.72
C VAL A 273 -14.95 7.94 0.67
N ALA A 274 -13.97 7.21 0.15
CA ALA A 274 -13.09 7.72 -0.90
C ALA A 274 -13.83 8.05 -2.19
N GLU A 275 -14.77 7.20 -2.64
CA GLU A 275 -15.62 7.49 -3.80
C GLU A 275 -16.46 8.74 -3.59
N HIS A 276 -17.06 8.90 -2.40
CA HIS A 276 -17.79 10.12 -2.06
C HIS A 276 -16.92 11.39 -2.13
N GLU A 277 -15.67 11.33 -1.64
CA GLU A 277 -14.77 12.48 -1.74
C GLU A 277 -14.31 12.77 -3.18
N LEU A 278 -14.15 11.74 -4.01
CA LEU A 278 -13.87 11.90 -5.44
C LEU A 278 -15.03 12.61 -6.16
N ASP A 279 -16.27 12.24 -5.86
CA ASP A 279 -17.47 12.91 -6.40
C ASP A 279 -17.50 14.40 -6.05
N ILE A 280 -17.14 14.75 -4.80
CA ILE A 280 -17.05 16.15 -4.37
C ILE A 280 -16.00 16.90 -5.21
N GLN A 281 -14.81 16.33 -5.39
CA GLN A 281 -13.73 16.97 -6.16
C GLN A 281 -14.14 17.21 -7.62
N GLN A 282 -14.82 16.24 -8.26
CA GLN A 282 -15.32 16.39 -9.63
C GLN A 282 -16.39 17.48 -9.75
N SER A 283 -17.25 17.62 -8.74
CA SER A 283 -18.29 18.67 -8.73
C SER A 283 -17.71 20.09 -8.61
N ILE A 284 -16.58 20.25 -7.93
CA ILE A 284 -15.91 21.55 -7.78
C ILE A 284 -15.14 21.91 -9.05
N GLY A 285 -14.47 20.93 -9.67
CA GLY A 285 -13.70 21.13 -10.90
C GLY A 285 -14.54 21.50 -12.13
N THR A 286 -15.82 21.10 -12.17
CA THR A 286 -16.75 21.44 -13.26
C THR A 286 -17.41 22.82 -13.11
N ALA A 287 -17.25 23.49 -11.97
CA ALA A 287 -17.85 24.79 -11.67
C ALA A 287 -16.95 26.01 -11.93
N SER A 288 -15.74 25.81 -12.46
CA SER A 288 -14.78 26.86 -12.85
C SER A 288 -14.67 27.01 -14.36
#